data_AF-Z9JL18-F1
#
_entry.id   AF-Z9JL18-F1
#
_cell.length_a   1.000
_cell.length_b   1.000
_cell.length_c   1.000
_cell.angle_alpha   90.00
_cell.angle_beta   90.00
_cell.angle_gamma   90.00
#
_symmetry.space_group_name_H-M   'P 1'
#
loop_
_entity.id
_entity.type
_entity.pdbx_description
1 polymer ?
#
loop_
_entity_poly.entity_id
_entity_poly.type
_entity_poly.pdbx_seq_one_letter_code
_entity_poly.pdbx_strand_id
1 'polypeptide(L)' 'MSEYSGKGCTVLDLFVGSGATRIEAESGGVAAYGFESHPCVQRIAETKLS' A
#
# COMPACT_ATOMS: atom_id res chain seq x y z
N MET A 1 12.02 -8.48 14.45
CA MET A 1 10.91 -7.94 13.64
C MET A 1 9.89 -7.38 14.59
N SER A 2 9.66 -6.07 14.56
CA SER A 2 8.71 -5.39 15.45
C SER A 2 7.28 -5.75 15.02
N GLU A 3 6.57 -6.55 15.83
CA GLU A 3 5.14 -6.78 15.68
C GLU A 3 4.37 -5.48 15.91
N TYR A 4 3.90 -4.85 14.82
CA TYR A 4 2.84 -3.86 14.92
C TYR A 4 1.52 -4.62 15.02
N SER A 5 1.03 -4.78 16.25
CA SER A 5 -0.32 -5.29 16.52
C SER A 5 -1.35 -4.39 15.82
N GLY A 6 -1.98 -4.92 14.77
CA GLY A 6 -2.84 -4.22 13.80
C GLY A 6 -4.19 -3.74 14.32
N LYS A 7 -4.21 -2.95 15.40
CA LYS A 7 -5.38 -2.18 15.82
C LYS A 7 -5.00 -0.72 16.01
N GLY A 8 -4.96 0.03 14.91
CA GLY A 8 -4.93 1.50 14.93
C GLY A 8 -3.86 2.19 14.10
N CYS A 9 -2.98 1.47 13.39
CA CYS A 9 -2.03 2.08 12.47
C CYS A 9 -2.55 2.05 11.02
N THR A 10 -2.17 3.07 10.25
CA THR A 10 -2.43 3.16 8.81
C THR A 10 -1.15 3.58 8.12
N VAL A 11 -0.79 2.86 7.06
CA VAL A 11 0.40 3.14 6.26
C VAL A 11 0.07 4.22 5.24
N LEU A 12 0.95 5.21 5.10
CA LEU A 12 0.88 6.22 4.05
C LEU A 12 2.09 6.07 3.14
N ASP A 13 1.84 5.77 1.87
CA ASP A 13 2.86 5.70 0.82
C ASP A 13 2.64 6.84 -0.20
N LEU A 14 3.49 7.85 -0.17
CA LEU A 14 3.38 9.00 -1.07
C LEU A 14 3.91 8.73 -2.49
N PHE A 15 4.60 7.60 -2.68
CA PHE A 15 5.21 7.20 -3.95
C PHE A 15 4.92 5.72 -4.18
N VAL A 16 3.63 5.40 -4.35
CA VAL A 16 3.11 4.03 -4.44
C VAL A 16 3.88 3.19 -5.45
N GLY A 17 4.30 3.80 -6.56
CA GLY A 17 5.00 3.09 -7.62
C GLY A 17 4.19 1.88 -8.05
N SER A 18 4.75 0.69 -7.88
CA SER A 18 4.09 -0.55 -8.28
C SER A 18 3.12 -1.14 -7.25
N GLY A 19 2.90 -0.51 -6.10
CA GLY A 19 1.91 -0.91 -5.09
C GLY A 19 2.38 -1.91 -4.03
N ALA A 20 3.68 -2.25 -3.97
CA ALA A 20 4.19 -3.29 -3.06
C ALA A 20 3.90 -3.01 -1.58
N THR A 21 4.09 -1.77 -1.13
CA THR A 21 3.82 -1.35 0.26
C THR A 21 2.38 -1.64 0.67
N ARG A 22 1.43 -1.38 -0.24
CA ARG A 22 0.01 -1.59 0.01
C ARG A 22 -0.34 -3.07 0.12
N ILE A 23 0.21 -3.89 -0.77
CA ILE A 23 0.00 -5.35 -0.77
C ILE A 23 0.50 -5.96 0.56
N GLU A 24 1.70 -5.57 1.00
CA GLU A 24 2.26 -6.07 2.26
C GLU A 24 1.51 -5.54 3.50
N ALA A 25 1.03 -4.28 3.45
CA ALA A 25 0.22 -3.74 4.54
C ALA A 25 -1.13 -4.48 4.66
N GLU A 26 -1.83 -4.66 3.54
CA GLU A 26 -3.12 -5.35 3.50
C GLU A 26 -2.97 -6.84 3.88
N SER A 27 -1.89 -7.51 3.46
CA SER A 27 -1.59 -8.90 3.87
C SER A 27 -1.34 -9.02 5.37
N GLY A 28 -0.76 -7.98 5.99
CA GLY A 28 -0.59 -7.85 7.44
C GLY A 28 -1.84 -7.39 8.20
N GLY A 29 -2.97 -7.18 7.53
CA GLY A 29 -4.22 -6.70 8.14
C GLY A 29 -4.18 -5.21 8.51
N VAL A 30 -3.29 -4.43 7.91
CA VAL A 30 -3.11 -3.00 8.16
C VAL A 30 -3.65 -2.19 6.97
N ALA A 31 -4.44 -1.16 7.25
CA ALA A 31 -4.93 -0.26 6.20
C ALA A 31 -3.77 0.55 5.61
N ALA A 32 -3.81 0.80 4.30
CA ALA A 32 -2.82 1.61 3.60
C ALA A 32 -3.47 2.61 2.63
N TYR A 33 -2.94 3.83 2.62
CA TYR A 33 -3.24 4.87 1.64
C TYR A 33 -2.02 5.14 0.78
N GLY A 34 -2.27 5.42 -0.48
CA GLY A 34 -1.25 5.58 -1.49
C GLY A 34 -1.52 6.77 -2.40
N PHE A 35 -0.47 7.50 -2.78
CA PHE A 35 -0.49 8.44 -3.89
C PHE A 35 0.53 8.05 -4.96
N GLU A 36 0.13 8.16 -6.22
CA GLU A 36 1.02 8.06 -7.38
C GLU A 36 0.69 9.20 -8.33
N SER A 37 1.71 9.95 -8.73
CA SER A 37 1.55 11.10 -9.62
C SER A 37 1.42 10.68 -11.09
N HIS A 38 2.01 9.54 -11.47
CA HIS A 38 2.09 9.12 -12.85
C HIS A 38 0.95 8.15 -13.20
N PRO A 39 -0.04 8.54 -14.05
CA PRO A 39 -1.24 7.73 -14.29
C PRO A 39 -0.95 6.32 -14.82
N CYS A 40 0.12 6.16 -15.61
CA CYS A 40 0.54 4.84 -16.09
C CYS A 40 0.96 3.92 -14.94
N VAL A 41 1.70 4.46 -13.96
CA VAL A 41 2.23 3.70 -12.82
C VAL A 41 1.08 3.36 -11.86
N GLN A 42 0.15 4.30 -11.64
CA GLN A 42 -1.05 4.05 -10.85
C GLN A 42 -1.86 2.86 -11.39
N ARG A 43 -2.07 2.76 -12.71
CA ARG A 43 -2.80 1.62 -13.31
C ARG A 43 -2.10 0.28 -13.06
N ILE A 44 -0.76 0.27 -13.12
CA ILE A 44 0.04 -0.94 -12.82
C ILE A 44 -0.20 -1.36 -11.36
N ALA A 45 -0.19 -0.40 -10.42
CA ALA A 45 -0.47 -0.69 -9.03
C ALA A 45 -1.90 -1.23 -8.82
N GLU A 46 -2.91 -0.61 -9.47
CA GLU A 46 -4.32 -1.02 -9.37
C GLU A 46 -4.55 -2.44 -9.88
N THR A 47 -3.93 -2.85 -10.99
CA THR A 47 -4.06 -4.22 -11.52
C THR A 47 -3.55 -5.32 -10.59
N LYS A 48 -2.73 -4.99 -9.59
CA LYS A 48 -2.24 -5.96 -8.60
C LYS A 48 -3.16 -6.12 -7.39
N LEU A 49 -4.18 -5.29 -7.28
CA LEU A 49 -5.16 -5.30 -6.18
C LEU A 49 -6.45 -6.04 -6.55
N SER A 50 -6.59 -6.45 -7.81
CA SER A 50 -7.76 -7.14 -8.39
C SER A 50 -7.47 -8.61 -8.68
#